data_AF-A0A7K1ANU3-F1
#
_entry.id   AF-A0A7K1ANU3-F1
#
_cell.length_a   1.000
_cell.length_b   1.000
_cell.length_c   1.000
_cell.angle_alpha   90.00
_cell.angle_beta   90.00
_cell.angle_gamma   90.00
#
_symmetry.space_group_name_H-M   'P 1'
#
loop_
_entity.id
_entity.type
_entity.pdbx_description
1 polymer ?
#
loop_
_entity_poly.entity_id
_entity_poly.type
_entity_poly.pdbx_seq_one_letter_code
_entity_poly.pdbx_strand_id
1 'polypeptide(L)'
;SNQEGHLVLANGNKSELAVGYSTMYGDAVGGYAPIKDLLKSEVWALARWRNAVAASRGEVEPIPVNSIAKEPSAELRPGQKDTDSLPDYATLDRILHIYIEKDEGMAGLLAAGFNLELATKVVRMVDAAEYKRRQYPPGTKISSRAFGKDRRLPITSGWREEIL
;
A
#
# COMPACT_ATOMS: atom_id res chain seq x y z
N SER A 1 13.28 21.29 2.45
CA SER A 1 12.89 21.13 3.87
C SER A 1 13.78 21.98 4.76
N ASN A 2 15.05 21.62 4.99
CA ASN A 2 15.93 22.39 5.89
C ASN A 2 16.10 23.87 5.51
N GLN A 3 16.17 24.20 4.22
CA GLN A 3 16.36 25.58 3.76
C GLN A 3 15.11 26.45 3.95
N GLU A 4 13.91 25.88 3.80
CA GLU A 4 12.65 26.65 3.72
C GLU A 4 11.67 26.32 4.85
N GLY A 5 12.02 25.44 5.78
CA GLY A 5 11.18 25.07 6.93
C GLY A 5 10.02 24.11 6.61
N HIS A 6 9.91 23.58 5.39
CA HIS A 6 8.80 22.68 5.02
C HIS A 6 8.92 21.28 5.60
N LEU A 7 7.78 20.69 5.97
CA LEU A 7 7.66 19.27 6.27
C LEU A 7 7.52 18.47 4.97
N VAL A 8 8.42 17.50 4.76
CA VAL A 8 8.28 16.56 3.63
C VAL A 8 7.20 15.54 3.96
N LEU A 9 6.27 15.33 3.02
CA LEU A 9 5.24 14.31 3.13
C LEU A 9 5.61 13.10 2.27
N ALA A 10 5.78 11.94 2.90
CA ALA A 10 5.94 10.68 2.19
C ALA A 10 4.59 10.25 1.59
N ASN A 11 4.62 9.70 0.39
CA ASN A 11 3.43 9.47 -0.44
C ASN A 11 3.08 7.98 -0.63
N GLY A 12 3.74 7.07 0.08
CA GLY A 12 3.43 5.64 0.00
C GLY A 12 2.09 5.29 0.63
N ASN A 13 1.34 4.42 -0.03
CA ASN A 13 0.06 3.89 0.45
C ASN A 13 0.21 2.51 1.12
N LYS A 14 -0.85 2.04 1.78
CA LYS A 14 -0.84 0.78 2.54
C LYS A 14 -0.48 -0.42 1.68
N SER A 15 -0.90 -0.46 0.42
CA SER A 15 -0.62 -1.57 -0.50
C SER A 15 0.87 -1.66 -0.84
N GLU A 16 1.50 -0.52 -1.17
CA GLU A 16 2.95 -0.42 -1.42
C GLU A 16 3.76 -0.78 -0.17
N LEU A 17 3.37 -0.23 0.99
CA LEU A 17 4.03 -0.51 2.27
C LEU A 17 3.89 -1.99 2.66
N ALA A 18 2.74 -2.60 2.37
CA ALA A 18 2.47 -3.98 2.70
C ALA A 18 3.47 -4.89 2.00
N VAL A 19 3.61 -4.79 0.69
CA VAL A 19 4.49 -5.68 -0.08
C VAL A 19 5.93 -5.18 -0.22
N GLY A 20 6.26 -4.06 0.43
CA GLY A 20 7.59 -3.46 0.42
C GLY A 20 7.97 -2.83 -0.91
N TYR A 21 6.96 -2.37 -1.67
CA TYR A 21 7.11 -1.66 -2.92
C TYR A 21 7.49 -0.19 -2.68
N SER A 22 8.62 -0.01 -2.01
CA SER A 22 9.21 1.29 -1.71
C SER A 22 10.72 1.21 -1.72
N THR A 23 11.36 2.34 -2.00
CA THR A 23 12.81 2.54 -1.95
C THR A 23 13.15 3.23 -0.63
N MET A 24 13.90 2.53 0.23
CA MET A 24 14.43 3.17 1.43
C MET A 24 15.29 4.36 1.03
N TYR A 25 15.11 5.48 1.72
CA TYR A 25 15.79 6.74 1.43
C TYR A 25 15.45 7.36 0.05
N GLY A 26 14.43 6.84 -0.64
CA GLY A 26 13.81 7.44 -1.82
C GLY A 26 12.42 7.98 -1.49
N ASP A 27 11.40 7.38 -2.09
CA ASP A 27 9.97 7.67 -1.86
C ASP A 27 9.52 7.47 -0.40
N ALA A 28 10.27 6.70 0.39
CA ALA A 28 10.01 6.54 1.82
C ALA A 28 10.45 7.74 2.69
N VAL A 29 11.14 8.75 2.12
CA VAL A 29 11.63 9.91 2.88
C VAL A 29 10.51 10.92 3.13
N GLY A 30 10.26 11.19 4.41
CA GLY A 30 9.33 12.23 4.84
C GLY A 30 9.26 12.33 6.36
N GLY A 31 8.71 13.43 6.87
CA GLY A 31 8.39 13.56 8.30
C GLY A 31 7.01 13.04 8.67
N TYR A 32 6.11 12.89 7.69
CA TYR A 32 4.77 12.33 7.87
C TYR A 32 4.27 11.67 6.59
N ALA A 33 3.44 10.64 6.70
CA ALA A 33 2.85 9.92 5.56
C ALA A 33 1.31 9.92 5.64
N PRO A 34 0.63 10.90 5.00
CA PRO A 34 -0.80 11.11 5.17
C PRO A 34 -1.68 9.93 4.72
N ILE A 35 -1.23 9.17 3.72
CA ILE A 35 -2.01 8.10 3.09
C ILE A 35 -1.47 6.70 3.36
N LYS A 36 -0.57 6.55 4.36
CA LYS A 36 0.13 5.28 4.62
C LYS A 36 -0.77 4.11 5.01
N ASP A 37 -2.00 4.39 5.44
CA ASP A 37 -2.99 3.40 5.87
C ASP A 37 -4.23 3.34 4.96
N LEU A 38 -4.14 3.92 3.75
CA LEU A 38 -5.11 3.73 2.67
C LEU A 38 -4.60 2.66 1.70
N LEU A 39 -5.43 1.69 1.34
CA LEU A 39 -5.18 0.80 0.21
C LEU A 39 -5.21 1.59 -1.12
N LYS A 40 -4.57 1.09 -2.17
CA LYS A 40 -4.48 1.79 -3.46
C LYS A 40 -5.86 2.06 -4.06
N SER A 41 -6.75 1.08 -3.98
CA SER A 41 -8.15 1.20 -4.38
C SER A 41 -8.87 2.33 -3.65
N GLU A 42 -8.61 2.51 -2.35
CA GLU A 42 -9.16 3.59 -1.54
C GLU A 42 -8.57 4.96 -1.91
N VAL A 43 -7.28 5.02 -2.27
CA VAL A 43 -6.66 6.26 -2.78
C VAL A 43 -7.38 6.74 -4.04
N TRP A 44 -7.66 5.84 -4.99
CA TRP A 44 -8.42 6.22 -6.19
C TRP A 44 -9.86 6.62 -5.86
N ALA A 45 -10.53 5.92 -4.94
CA ALA A 45 -11.88 6.28 -4.51
C ALA A 45 -11.90 7.68 -3.87
N LEU A 46 -10.93 7.99 -3.02
CA LEU A 46 -10.80 9.29 -2.35
C LEU A 46 -10.49 10.41 -3.36
N ALA A 47 -9.65 10.14 -4.36
CA ALA A 47 -9.36 11.09 -5.42
C ALA A 47 -10.62 11.46 -6.23
N ARG A 48 -11.40 10.44 -6.65
CA ARG A 48 -12.68 10.66 -7.35
C ARG A 48 -13.67 11.44 -6.48
N TRP A 49 -13.77 11.08 -5.20
CA TRP A 49 -14.61 11.79 -4.24
C TRP A 49 -14.19 13.26 -4.11
N ARG A 50 -12.88 13.55 -3.98
CA ARG A 50 -12.40 14.92 -3.81
C ARG A 50 -12.73 15.80 -5.01
N ASN A 51 -12.59 15.27 -6.23
CA ASN A 51 -12.99 15.94 -7.45
C ASN A 51 -14.51 16.19 -7.51
N ALA A 52 -15.32 15.18 -7.18
CA ALA A 52 -16.78 15.33 -7.14
C ALA A 52 -17.23 16.41 -6.14
N VAL A 53 -16.57 16.51 -4.98
CA VAL A 53 -16.83 17.59 -4.01
C VAL A 53 -16.50 18.96 -4.58
N ALA A 54 -15.37 19.11 -5.29
CA ALA A 54 -15.00 20.39 -5.93
C ALA A 54 -16.02 20.77 -7.01
N ALA A 55 -16.36 19.83 -7.89
CA ALA A 55 -17.36 20.04 -8.95
C ALA A 55 -18.74 20.43 -8.38
N SER A 56 -19.18 19.81 -7.28
CA SER A 56 -20.44 20.15 -6.62
C SER A 56 -20.50 21.59 -6.07
N ARG A 57 -19.34 22.23 -5.89
CA ARG A 57 -19.19 23.61 -5.42
C ARG A 57 -18.91 24.60 -6.55
N GLY A 58 -18.84 24.13 -7.80
CA GLY A 58 -18.41 24.94 -8.93
C GLY A 58 -16.91 25.27 -8.92
N GLU A 59 -16.11 24.53 -8.14
CA GLU A 59 -14.66 24.67 -8.08
C GLU A 59 -13.97 23.84 -9.17
N VAL A 60 -12.74 24.22 -9.52
CA VAL A 60 -11.89 23.40 -10.40
C VAL A 60 -11.51 22.10 -9.68
N GLU A 61 -11.65 20.97 -10.37
CA GLU A 61 -11.23 19.67 -9.87
C GLU A 61 -9.71 19.67 -9.56
N PRO A 62 -9.30 19.38 -8.32
CA PRO A 62 -7.90 19.53 -7.92
C PRO A 62 -6.99 18.41 -8.42
N ILE A 63 -7.52 17.24 -8.78
CA ILE A 63 -6.73 16.08 -9.20
C ILE A 63 -6.97 15.82 -10.70
N PRO A 64 -5.92 15.87 -11.54
CA PRO A 64 -6.08 15.55 -12.96
C PRO A 64 -6.63 14.14 -13.17
N VAL A 65 -7.65 14.00 -14.04
CA VAL A 65 -8.29 12.70 -14.32
C VAL A 65 -7.28 11.67 -14.81
N ASN A 66 -6.26 12.07 -15.57
CA ASN A 66 -5.21 11.18 -16.04
C ASN A 66 -4.38 10.57 -14.90
N SER A 67 -4.24 11.24 -13.75
CA SER A 67 -3.59 10.67 -12.57
C SER A 67 -4.42 9.58 -11.88
N ILE A 68 -5.73 9.54 -12.16
CA ILE A 68 -6.69 8.59 -11.56
C ILE A 68 -6.98 7.43 -12.53
N ALA A 69 -7.05 7.72 -13.83
CA ALA A 69 -7.42 6.77 -14.87
C ALA A 69 -6.23 6.01 -15.47
N LYS A 70 -5.00 6.50 -15.29
CA LYS A 70 -3.81 5.78 -15.75
C LYS A 70 -3.71 4.44 -15.01
N GLU A 71 -3.46 3.37 -15.76
CA GLU A 71 -3.10 2.09 -15.17
C GLU A 71 -1.87 2.25 -14.27
N PRO A 72 -1.83 1.56 -13.12
CA PRO A 72 -0.64 1.57 -12.29
C PRO A 72 0.55 1.05 -13.09
N SER A 73 1.60 1.88 -13.20
CA SER A 73 2.89 1.44 -13.70
C SER A 73 4.01 1.94 -12.80
N ALA A 74 4.80 1.02 -12.26
CA ALA A 74 6.13 1.30 -11.73
C ALA A 74 7.13 1.31 -12.88
N GLU A 75 7.07 2.38 -13.66
CA GLU A 75 8.12 2.69 -14.60
C GLU A 75 9.32 3.26 -13.82
N LEU A 76 10.02 2.39 -13.09
CA LEU A 76 11.37 2.70 -12.59
C LEU A 76 12.42 2.51 -13.70
N ARG A 77 12.05 1.87 -14.82
CA ARG A 77 12.82 1.75 -16.07
C ARG A 77 11.91 1.67 -17.30
N PRO A 78 12.35 2.13 -18.49
CA PRO A 78 11.61 1.97 -19.74
C PRO A 78 11.26 0.50 -20.00
N GLY A 79 9.98 0.19 -20.13
CA GLY A 79 9.49 -1.16 -20.43
C GLY A 79 9.17 -2.06 -19.23
N GLN A 80 9.36 -1.59 -17.99
CA GLN A 80 8.94 -2.33 -16.79
C GLN A 80 7.44 -2.12 -16.52
N LYS A 81 6.65 -3.19 -16.44
CA LYS A 81 5.24 -3.14 -16.01
C LYS A 81 5.12 -3.68 -14.58
N ASP A 82 4.27 -3.07 -13.76
CA ASP A 82 3.95 -3.56 -12.40
C ASP A 82 3.47 -5.02 -12.41
N THR A 83 2.78 -5.40 -13.48
CA THR A 83 2.25 -6.75 -13.72
C THR A 83 3.31 -7.85 -13.71
N ASP A 84 4.59 -7.51 -13.90
CA ASP A 84 5.68 -8.50 -13.89
C ASP A 84 6.02 -8.96 -12.45
N SER A 85 5.63 -8.19 -11.43
CA SER A 85 6.01 -8.46 -10.03
C SER A 85 4.83 -8.49 -9.05
N LEU A 86 3.74 -7.78 -9.30
CA LEU A 86 2.55 -7.75 -8.46
C LEU A 86 1.28 -8.14 -9.25
N PRO A 87 0.25 -8.73 -8.61
CA PRO A 87 -1.08 -8.76 -9.18
C PRO A 87 -1.64 -7.33 -9.33
N ASP A 88 -2.74 -7.17 -10.07
CA ASP A 88 -3.44 -5.89 -10.12
C ASP A 88 -3.87 -5.43 -8.70
N TYR A 89 -3.99 -4.12 -8.49
CA TYR A 89 -4.27 -3.59 -7.15
C TYR A 89 -5.63 -4.02 -6.59
N ALA A 90 -6.64 -4.29 -7.42
CA ALA A 90 -7.92 -4.76 -6.91
C ALA A 90 -7.78 -6.15 -6.31
N THR A 91 -7.01 -7.02 -6.96
CA THR A 91 -6.64 -8.34 -6.44
C THR A 91 -5.72 -8.23 -5.22
N LEU A 92 -4.67 -7.42 -5.29
CA LEU A 92 -3.71 -7.23 -4.19
C LEU A 92 -4.41 -6.73 -2.93
N ASP A 93 -5.20 -5.66 -3.03
CA ASP A 93 -5.85 -5.02 -1.89
C ASP A 93 -6.83 -5.97 -1.20
N ARG A 94 -7.52 -6.84 -1.96
CA ARG A 94 -8.38 -7.89 -1.38
C ARG A 94 -7.58 -8.91 -0.57
N ILE A 95 -6.43 -9.37 -1.09
CA ILE A 95 -5.53 -10.28 -0.36
C ILE A 95 -5.02 -9.60 0.91
N LEU A 96 -4.58 -8.34 0.81
CA LEU A 96 -4.06 -7.58 1.94
C LEU A 96 -5.12 -7.35 3.02
N HIS A 97 -6.36 -7.03 2.63
CA HIS A 97 -7.46 -6.86 3.58
C HIS A 97 -7.73 -8.16 4.37
N ILE A 98 -7.79 -9.31 3.70
CA ILE A 98 -7.98 -10.62 4.36
C ILE A 98 -6.80 -10.96 5.28
N TYR A 99 -5.57 -10.85 4.76
CA TYR A 99 -4.38 -11.30 5.49
C TYR A 99 -3.98 -10.37 6.63
N ILE A 100 -4.14 -9.05 6.47
CA ILE A 100 -3.66 -8.06 7.46
C ILE A 100 -4.79 -7.56 8.35
N GLU A 101 -5.93 -7.17 7.77
CA GLU A 101 -7.00 -6.53 8.55
C GLU A 101 -7.92 -7.53 9.23
N LYS A 102 -8.25 -8.62 8.53
CA LYS A 102 -9.06 -9.71 9.10
C LYS A 102 -8.24 -10.78 9.81
N ASP A 103 -6.93 -10.86 9.57
CA ASP A 103 -6.01 -11.81 10.20
C ASP A 103 -6.40 -13.28 9.96
N GLU A 104 -6.99 -13.59 8.80
CA GLU A 104 -7.52 -14.93 8.48
C GLU A 104 -6.46 -15.90 7.94
N GLY A 105 -5.21 -15.46 7.80
CA GLY A 105 -4.08 -16.28 7.34
C GLY A 105 -4.25 -16.85 5.93
N MET A 106 -3.46 -17.87 5.60
CA MET A 106 -3.53 -18.57 4.32
C MET A 106 -4.88 -19.25 4.10
N ALA A 107 -5.46 -19.84 5.15
CA ALA A 107 -6.75 -20.52 5.08
C ALA A 107 -7.87 -19.57 4.60
N GLY A 108 -7.92 -18.34 5.11
CA GLY A 108 -8.88 -17.33 4.67
C GLY A 108 -8.69 -16.91 3.21
N LEU A 109 -7.43 -16.79 2.76
CA LEU A 109 -7.12 -16.47 1.36
C LEU A 109 -7.59 -17.56 0.40
N LEU A 110 -7.36 -18.84 0.74
CA LEU A 110 -7.81 -19.98 -0.06
C LEU A 110 -9.34 -20.08 -0.06
N ALA A 111 -9.99 -19.89 1.10
CA ALA A 111 -11.44 -19.88 1.22
C ALA A 111 -12.09 -18.75 0.40
N ALA A 112 -11.40 -17.61 0.24
CA ALA A 112 -11.82 -16.51 -0.63
C ALA A 112 -11.59 -16.76 -2.13
N GLY A 113 -11.05 -17.93 -2.50
CA GLY A 113 -10.87 -18.37 -3.89
C GLY A 113 -9.56 -17.93 -4.54
N PHE A 114 -8.60 -17.38 -3.78
CA PHE A 114 -7.26 -17.11 -4.31
C PHE A 114 -6.48 -18.41 -4.47
N ASN A 115 -5.74 -18.55 -5.58
CA ASN A 115 -4.87 -19.70 -5.75
C ASN A 115 -3.67 -19.63 -4.79
N LEU A 116 -3.15 -20.80 -4.42
CA LEU A 116 -2.07 -20.95 -3.45
C LEU A 116 -0.79 -20.20 -3.86
N GLU A 117 -0.44 -20.24 -5.14
CA GLU A 117 0.79 -19.63 -5.65
C GLU A 117 0.78 -18.12 -5.44
N LEU A 118 -0.32 -17.46 -5.84
CA LEU A 118 -0.50 -16.02 -5.69
C LEU A 118 -0.56 -15.60 -4.22
N ALA A 119 -1.35 -16.31 -3.41
CA ALA A 119 -1.48 -16.03 -1.99
C ALA A 119 -0.12 -16.15 -1.28
N THR A 120 0.62 -17.24 -1.55
CA THR A 120 1.97 -17.46 -1.00
C THR A 120 2.94 -16.37 -1.43
N LYS A 121 2.91 -15.96 -2.70
CA LYS A 121 3.76 -14.87 -3.22
C LYS A 121 3.52 -13.57 -2.45
N VAL A 122 2.26 -13.14 -2.33
CA VAL A 122 1.92 -11.88 -1.65
C VAL A 122 2.26 -11.95 -0.16
N VAL A 123 1.91 -13.03 0.54
CA VAL A 123 2.23 -13.21 1.97
C VAL A 123 3.74 -13.12 2.21
N ARG A 124 4.55 -13.79 1.40
CA ARG A 124 6.02 -13.71 1.49
C ARG A 124 6.55 -12.29 1.30
N MET A 125 5.98 -11.54 0.35
CA MET A 125 6.34 -10.14 0.16
C MET A 125 5.97 -9.30 1.39
N VAL A 126 4.80 -9.54 1.98
CA VAL A 126 4.35 -8.85 3.20
C VAL A 126 5.31 -9.08 4.36
N ASP A 127 5.71 -10.32 4.59
CA ASP A 127 6.59 -10.66 5.71
C ASP A 127 8.02 -10.12 5.50
N ALA A 128 8.54 -10.21 4.27
CA ALA A 128 9.88 -9.71 3.92
C ALA A 128 9.99 -8.18 4.02
N ALA A 129 8.88 -7.45 3.92
CA ALA A 129 8.86 -5.99 3.92
C ALA A 129 8.92 -5.33 5.31
N GLU A 130 9.00 -6.12 6.39
CA GLU A 130 8.98 -5.61 7.78
C GLU A 130 10.08 -4.58 8.06
N TYR A 131 11.30 -4.81 7.58
CA TYR A 131 12.42 -3.89 7.80
C TYR A 131 12.22 -2.51 7.14
N LYS A 132 11.53 -2.46 5.99
CA LYS A 132 11.20 -1.20 5.31
C LYS A 132 10.12 -0.45 6.09
N ARG A 133 9.06 -1.15 6.52
CA ARG A 133 7.94 -0.55 7.27
C ARG A 133 8.37 0.04 8.61
N ARG A 134 9.32 -0.61 9.30
CA ARG A 134 9.86 -0.15 10.59
C ARG A 134 10.52 1.23 10.52
N GLN A 135 11.06 1.60 9.36
CA GLN A 135 11.72 2.89 9.14
C GLN A 135 10.81 3.92 8.47
N TYR A 136 9.58 3.54 8.12
CA TYR A 136 8.65 4.43 7.43
C TYR A 136 8.09 5.50 8.38
N PRO A 137 7.91 6.76 7.92
CA PRO A 137 7.41 7.84 8.77
C PRO A 137 6.04 7.54 9.43
N PRO A 138 5.71 8.23 10.53
CA PRO A 138 4.38 8.17 11.13
C PRO A 138 3.31 8.69 10.16
N GLY A 139 2.06 8.31 10.38
CA GLY A 139 0.93 8.71 9.54
C GLY A 139 -0.40 8.37 10.19
N THR A 140 -1.49 8.80 9.57
CA THR A 140 -2.85 8.57 10.07
C THR A 140 -3.22 7.09 9.97
N LYS A 141 -3.75 6.53 11.06
CA LYS A 141 -4.42 5.23 11.06
C LYS A 141 -5.90 5.42 10.77
N ILE A 142 -6.45 4.66 9.84
CA ILE A 142 -7.87 4.67 9.49
C ILE A 142 -8.49 3.26 9.48
N SER A 143 -7.67 2.23 9.29
CA SER A 143 -8.09 0.83 9.29
C SER A 143 -8.18 0.26 10.71
N SER A 144 -8.82 -0.90 10.87
CA SER A 144 -8.87 -1.62 12.15
C SER A 144 -7.47 -2.03 12.61
N ARG A 145 -6.62 -2.46 11.67
CA ARG A 145 -5.26 -2.97 11.92
C ARG A 145 -4.27 -2.33 10.94
N ALA A 146 -3.42 -1.45 11.48
CA ALA A 146 -2.37 -0.76 10.73
C ALA A 146 -0.98 -1.36 10.99
N PHE A 147 -0.06 -1.15 10.06
CA PHE A 147 1.35 -1.47 10.28
C PHE A 147 1.96 -0.58 11.37
N GLY A 148 2.72 -1.17 12.29
CA GLY A 148 3.41 -0.43 13.36
C GLY A 148 2.96 -0.84 14.75
N LYS A 149 2.03 -0.12 15.39
CA LYS A 149 1.62 -0.47 16.77
C LYS A 149 0.73 -1.72 16.82
N ASP A 150 -0.15 -1.90 15.84
CA ASP A 150 -1.15 -2.99 15.86
C ASP A 150 -0.62 -4.31 15.30
N ARG A 151 0.32 -4.27 14.35
CA ARG A 151 0.97 -5.45 13.76
C ARG A 151 2.49 -5.27 13.79
N ARG A 152 3.17 -6.07 14.61
CA ARG A 152 4.63 -6.11 14.78
C ARG A 152 5.14 -7.52 14.59
N LEU A 153 5.93 -7.72 13.54
CA LEU A 153 6.62 -8.99 13.32
C LEU A 153 8.12 -8.81 13.54
N PRO A 154 8.85 -9.89 13.86
CA PRO A 154 10.31 -9.83 13.88
C PRO A 154 10.85 -9.52 12.48
N ILE A 155 11.87 -8.65 12.38
CA ILE A 155 12.56 -8.37 11.12
C ILE A 155 13.31 -9.61 10.65
N THR A 156 14.07 -10.23 11.55
CA THR A 156 14.75 -11.50 11.29
C THR A 156 13.79 -12.62 11.67
N SER A 157 13.16 -13.22 10.66
CA SER A 157 12.21 -14.33 10.83
C SER A 157 12.48 -15.43 9.81
N GLY A 158 12.58 -16.67 10.31
CA GLY A 158 12.60 -17.87 9.47
C GLY A 158 11.20 -18.48 9.27
N TRP A 159 10.18 -17.93 9.95
CA TRP A 159 8.83 -18.43 9.86
C TRP A 159 8.25 -18.26 8.45
N ARG A 160 7.46 -19.24 8.05
CA ARG A 160 6.72 -19.27 6.79
C ARG A 160 5.29 -19.63 7.14
N GLU A 161 4.35 -18.86 6.62
CA GLU A 161 2.94 -19.20 6.67
C GLU A 161 2.74 -20.54 5.94
N GLU A 162 2.13 -21.49 6.62
CA GLU A 162 1.81 -22.84 6.11
C GLU A 162 0.29 -23.02 6.05
N ILE A 163 -0.17 -23.94 5.21
CA ILE A 163 -1.56 -24.36 5.18
C ILE A 163 -1.75 -25.32 6.35
N LEU A 164 -2.45 -24.89 7.41
CA LEU A 164 -2.96 -25.78 8.44
C LEU A 164 -4.17 -26.56 7.93
#